data_AF-A0A3B0RSL8-F1
#
_entry.id   AF-A0A3B0RSL8-F1
#
_cell.length_a   1.000
_cell.length_b   1.000
_cell.length_c   1.000
_cell.angle_alpha   90.00
_cell.angle_beta   90.00
_cell.angle_gamma   90.00
#
_symmetry.space_group_name_H-M   'P 1'
#
loop_
_entity.id
_entity.type
_entity.pdbx_description
1 polymer ?
#
loop_
_entity_poly.entity_id
_entity_poly.type
_entity_poly.pdbx_seq_one_letter_code
_entity_poly.pdbx_strand_id
1 'polypeptide(L)'
;DMHSWRDSASQQTQDDLDELLNAALPAAAFLLQESGEFFPFGVEVLTDGTVRHVAANPGTGEQPDSLAVLEMLADGFRSNRDNIRAAAFVANVSYDGSDAVQVESEHSEGQAIVLLAPFRRTRFSRRITFGEFVVGTSDPRVWTAG
;
A
#
# COMPACT_ATOMS: atom_id res chain seq x y z
N ASP A 1 19.32 -3.06 -2.27
CA ASP A 1 19.12 -4.49 -2.55
C ASP A 1 17.84 -5.00 -1.89
N MET A 2 16.99 -5.69 -2.66
CA MET A 2 15.71 -6.29 -2.24
C MET A 2 15.83 -7.22 -1.01
N HIS A 3 17.02 -7.77 -0.77
CA HIS A 3 17.29 -8.69 0.34
C HIS A 3 17.52 -7.98 1.68
N SER A 4 17.94 -6.71 1.67
CA SER A 4 18.44 -6.06 2.88
C SER A 4 17.41 -5.95 4.00
N TRP A 5 16.13 -5.73 3.68
CA TRP A 5 15.09 -5.66 4.72
C TRP A 5 14.68 -7.05 5.20
N ARG A 6 14.62 -8.03 4.30
CA ARG A 6 14.30 -9.43 4.63
C ARG A 6 15.35 -10.05 5.54
N ASP A 7 16.63 -9.79 5.27
CA ASP A 7 17.74 -10.31 6.08
C ASP A 7 17.69 -9.80 7.53
N SER A 8 17.06 -8.64 7.76
CA SER A 8 16.90 -8.01 9.07
C SER A 8 15.55 -8.25 9.75
N ALA A 9 14.58 -8.83 9.02
CA ALA A 9 13.19 -8.97 9.47
C ALA A 9 12.92 -10.36 10.05
N SER A 10 12.07 -10.44 11.08
CA SER A 10 11.54 -11.73 11.53
C SER A 10 10.75 -12.41 10.42
N GLN A 11 10.55 -13.73 10.52
CA GLN A 11 9.71 -14.45 9.56
C GLN A 11 8.29 -13.89 9.52
N GLN A 12 7.73 -13.51 10.68
CA GLN A 12 6.40 -12.92 10.76
C GLN A 12 6.34 -11.59 10.01
N THR A 13 7.34 -10.72 10.16
CA THR A 13 7.39 -9.48 9.40
C THR A 13 7.49 -9.72 7.90
N GLN A 14 8.27 -10.73 7.47
CA GLN A 14 8.33 -11.07 6.06
C GLN A 14 6.99 -11.55 5.52
N ASP A 15 6.33 -12.45 6.25
CA ASP A 15 5.03 -13.01 5.88
C ASP A 15 3.96 -11.91 5.82
N ASP A 16 3.90 -11.02 6.82
CA ASP A 16 2.92 -9.94 6.89
C ASP A 16 3.11 -8.89 5.79
N LEU A 17 4.37 -8.51 5.49
CA LEU A 17 4.67 -7.61 4.39
C LEU A 17 4.30 -8.24 3.03
N ASP A 18 4.50 -9.55 2.87
CA ASP A 18 4.06 -10.29 1.69
C ASP A 18 2.53 -10.37 1.59
N GLU A 19 1.83 -10.57 2.71
CA GLU A 19 0.35 -10.54 2.76
C GLU A 19 -0.21 -9.18 2.38
N LEU A 20 0.39 -8.08 2.85
CA LEU A 20 0.01 -6.72 2.45
C LEU A 20 0.12 -6.53 0.93
N LEU A 21 1.23 -6.95 0.32
CA LEU A 21 1.44 -6.86 -1.14
C LEU A 21 0.44 -7.74 -1.92
N ASN A 22 0.23 -8.97 -1.45
CA ASN A 22 -0.71 -9.93 -2.04
C ASN A 22 -2.17 -9.46 -1.96
N ALA A 23 -2.53 -8.64 -0.97
CA ALA A 23 -3.85 -8.03 -0.85
C ALA A 23 -3.97 -6.70 -1.61
N ALA A 24 -2.91 -5.88 -1.62
CA ALA A 24 -2.90 -4.55 -2.22
C ALA A 24 -2.91 -4.59 -3.76
N LEU A 25 -2.01 -5.36 -4.37
CA LEU A 25 -1.82 -5.34 -5.82
C LEU A 25 -3.04 -5.83 -6.61
N PRO A 26 -3.71 -6.94 -6.23
CA PRO A 26 -4.94 -7.36 -6.90
C PRO A 26 -6.09 -6.38 -6.71
N ALA A 27 -6.22 -5.77 -5.52
CA ALA A 27 -7.25 -4.77 -5.26
C ALA A 27 -7.05 -3.51 -6.12
N ALA A 28 -5.83 -3.00 -6.20
CA ALA A 28 -5.49 -1.87 -7.07
C ALA A 28 -5.73 -2.20 -8.55
N ALA A 29 -5.32 -3.38 -9.00
CA ALA A 29 -5.58 -3.83 -10.37
C ALA A 29 -7.08 -3.90 -10.66
N PHE A 30 -7.88 -4.48 -9.76
CA PHE A 30 -9.33 -4.56 -9.89
C PHE A 30 -9.96 -3.16 -10.03
N LEU A 31 -9.62 -2.23 -9.13
CA LEU A 31 -10.15 -0.86 -9.19
C LEU A 31 -9.74 -0.15 -10.49
N LEU A 32 -8.47 -0.29 -10.92
CA LEU A 32 -8.02 0.25 -12.20
C LEU A 32 -8.74 -0.38 -13.41
N GLN A 33 -9.15 -1.65 -13.35
CA GLN A 33 -9.94 -2.28 -14.42
C GLN A 33 -11.37 -1.73 -14.46
N GLU A 34 -11.98 -1.51 -13.29
CA GLU A 34 -13.37 -1.08 -13.18
C GLU A 34 -13.55 0.42 -13.47
N SER A 35 -12.79 1.29 -12.80
CA SER A 35 -12.93 2.75 -12.88
C SER A 35 -11.82 3.45 -13.67
N GLY A 36 -10.69 2.78 -13.93
CA GLY A 36 -9.55 3.42 -14.56
C GLY A 36 -8.81 4.40 -13.66
N GLU A 37 -9.14 4.48 -12.38
CA GLU A 37 -8.40 5.20 -11.35
C GLU A 37 -8.88 4.68 -10.00
N PHE A 38 -8.15 4.98 -8.93
CA PHE A 38 -8.61 4.73 -7.58
C PHE A 38 -8.10 5.83 -6.65
N PHE A 39 -8.92 6.16 -5.64
CA PHE A 39 -8.45 6.93 -4.50
C PHE A 39 -7.56 6.07 -3.62
N PRO A 40 -6.59 6.67 -2.91
CA PRO A 40 -5.75 5.91 -2.00
C PRO A 40 -6.56 5.06 -1.03
N PHE A 41 -6.07 3.88 -0.73
CA PHE A 41 -6.67 2.96 0.23
C PHE A 41 -5.58 2.31 1.08
N GLY A 42 -6.00 1.74 2.20
CA GLY A 42 -5.14 1.04 3.14
C GLY A 42 -5.34 -0.46 3.10
N VAL A 43 -4.32 -1.20 3.54
CA VAL A 43 -4.43 -2.60 3.94
C VAL A 43 -3.78 -2.74 5.31
N GLU A 44 -4.37 -3.50 6.22
CA GLU A 44 -3.80 -3.78 7.54
C GLU A 44 -3.74 -5.28 7.81
N VAL A 45 -2.73 -5.70 8.59
CA VAL A 45 -2.65 -7.03 9.20
C VAL A 45 -2.89 -6.87 10.68
N LEU A 46 -3.95 -7.49 11.19
CA LEU A 46 -4.29 -7.51 12.61
C LEU A 46 -3.28 -8.34 13.41
N THR A 47 -3.26 -8.15 14.74
CA THR A 47 -2.40 -8.95 15.62
C THR A 47 -2.67 -10.45 15.54
N ASP A 48 -3.88 -10.85 15.14
CA ASP A 48 -4.26 -12.25 14.90
C ASP A 48 -3.90 -12.78 13.50
N GLY A 49 -3.32 -11.95 12.63
CA GLY A 49 -2.99 -12.28 11.24
C GLY A 49 -4.12 -12.06 10.23
N THR A 50 -5.27 -11.53 10.64
CA THR A 50 -6.34 -11.19 9.69
C THR A 50 -5.94 -10.01 8.82
N VAL A 51 -6.09 -10.14 7.50
CA VAL A 51 -5.89 -9.04 6.54
C VAL A 51 -7.19 -8.29 6.28
N ARG A 52 -7.15 -6.95 6.26
CA ARG A 52 -8.31 -6.09 5.93
C ARG A 52 -7.95 -4.96 4.98
N HIS A 53 -8.85 -4.66 4.05
CA HIS A 53 -8.81 -3.43 3.25
C HIS A 53 -9.53 -2.30 3.97
N VAL A 54 -8.92 -1.10 3.96
CA VAL A 54 -9.42 0.09 4.65
C VAL A 54 -9.60 1.21 3.63
N ALA A 55 -10.78 1.82 3.61
CA ALA A 55 -11.05 3.02 2.84
C ALA A 55 -11.19 4.22 3.80
N ALA A 56 -10.68 5.37 3.38
CA ALA A 56 -10.87 6.63 4.09
C ALA A 56 -11.63 7.62 3.19
N ASN A 57 -12.53 8.39 3.80
CA ASN A 57 -13.27 9.44 3.12
C ASN A 57 -13.13 10.74 3.93
N PRO A 58 -12.30 11.71 3.48
CA PRO A 58 -12.07 12.95 4.22
C PRO A 58 -13.25 13.94 4.16
N GLY A 59 -14.38 13.56 3.54
CA GLY A 59 -15.60 14.37 3.52
C GLY A 59 -15.56 15.55 2.54
N THR A 60 -14.53 15.67 1.73
CA THR A 60 -14.31 16.76 0.77
C THR A 60 -14.80 16.37 -0.63
N GLY A 61 -16.12 16.39 -0.86
CA GLY A 61 -16.71 16.21 -2.20
C GLY A 61 -16.56 14.80 -2.81
N GLU A 62 -16.93 14.66 -4.09
CA GLU A 62 -16.90 13.36 -4.80
C GLU A 62 -15.49 12.88 -5.19
N GLN A 63 -14.49 13.78 -5.16
CA GLN A 63 -13.10 13.47 -5.53
C GLN A 63 -12.13 14.05 -4.49
N PRO A 64 -11.92 13.35 -3.36
CA PRO A 64 -11.02 13.82 -2.31
C PRO A 64 -9.56 13.87 -2.77
N ASP A 65 -8.83 14.84 -2.22
CA ASP A 65 -7.39 14.97 -2.45
C ASP A 65 -6.64 13.73 -1.92
N SER A 66 -5.72 13.18 -2.72
CA SER A 66 -5.02 11.94 -2.39
C SER A 66 -4.17 12.06 -1.13
N LEU A 67 -3.56 13.22 -0.87
CA LEU A 67 -2.79 13.44 0.34
C LEU A 67 -3.71 13.45 1.56
N ALA A 68 -4.87 14.11 1.49
CA ALA A 68 -5.85 14.10 2.57
C ALA A 68 -6.37 12.69 2.89
N VAL A 69 -6.59 11.84 1.88
CA VAL A 69 -6.97 10.44 2.09
C VAL A 69 -5.85 9.66 2.77
N LEU A 70 -4.60 9.82 2.33
CA LEU A 70 -3.44 9.16 2.92
C LEU A 70 -3.18 9.60 4.37
N GLU A 71 -3.35 10.88 4.69
CA GLU A 71 -3.25 11.41 6.05
C GLU A 71 -4.32 10.80 6.95
N MET A 72 -5.58 10.73 6.48
CA MET A 72 -6.68 10.12 7.24
C MET A 72 -6.46 8.62 7.48
N LEU A 73 -5.94 7.88 6.48
CA LEU A 73 -5.54 6.49 6.66
C LEU A 73 -4.45 6.35 7.72
N ALA A 74 -3.43 7.21 7.68
CA ALA A 74 -2.32 7.16 8.62
C ALA A 74 -2.79 7.42 10.05
N ASP A 75 -3.67 8.41 10.25
CA ASP A 75 -4.25 8.70 11.56
C ASP A 75 -5.13 7.56 12.07
N GLY A 76 -5.90 6.92 11.18
CA GLY A 76 -6.68 5.72 11.50
C GLY A 76 -5.79 4.57 11.98
N PHE A 77 -4.73 4.25 11.22
CA PHE A 77 -3.79 3.20 11.59
C PHE A 77 -3.02 3.51 12.87
N ARG A 78 -2.55 4.76 13.06
CA ARG A 78 -1.91 5.19 14.32
C ARG A 78 -2.83 5.02 15.51
N SER A 79 -4.11 5.37 15.35
CA SER A 79 -5.11 5.23 16.41
C SER A 79 -5.44 3.76 16.72
N ASN A 80 -5.24 2.86 15.75
CA ASN A 80 -5.50 1.42 15.87
C ASN A 80 -4.22 0.58 16.05
N ARG A 81 -3.05 1.21 16.22
CA ARG A 81 -1.72 0.55 16.14
C ARG A 81 -1.51 -0.59 17.13
N ASP A 82 -2.26 -0.61 18.23
CA ASP A 82 -2.17 -1.67 19.24
C ASP A 82 -2.92 -2.95 18.83
N ASN A 83 -3.75 -2.88 17.78
CA ASN A 83 -4.54 -4.00 17.24
C ASN A 83 -4.07 -4.48 15.86
N ILE A 84 -3.06 -3.82 15.29
CA ILE A 84 -2.45 -4.19 14.01
C ILE A 84 -0.94 -4.38 14.19
N ARG A 85 -0.35 -5.22 13.35
CA ARG A 85 1.11 -5.44 13.35
C ARG A 85 1.78 -5.02 12.04
N ALA A 86 1.00 -4.83 10.97
CA ALA A 86 1.47 -4.30 9.71
C ALA A 86 0.40 -3.43 9.03
N ALA A 87 0.85 -2.46 8.22
CA ALA A 87 -0.02 -1.58 7.45
C ALA A 87 0.58 -1.28 6.08
N ALA A 88 -0.27 -1.05 5.08
CA ALA A 88 0.11 -0.56 3.76
C ALA A 88 -0.77 0.60 3.31
N PHE A 89 -0.16 1.55 2.62
CA PHE A 89 -0.80 2.64 1.91
C PHE A 89 -0.66 2.41 0.42
N VAL A 90 -1.77 2.43 -0.30
CA VAL A 90 -1.81 2.15 -1.74
C VAL A 90 -2.26 3.39 -2.48
N ALA A 91 -1.48 3.84 -3.45
CA ALA A 91 -1.77 5.03 -4.25
C ALA A 91 -1.49 4.81 -5.74
N ASN A 92 -2.24 5.50 -6.60
CA ASN A 92 -1.92 5.63 -8.01
C ASN A 92 -1.02 6.86 -8.19
N VAL A 93 0.19 6.67 -8.72
CA VAL A 93 1.21 7.72 -8.86
C VAL A 93 1.78 7.77 -10.27
N SER A 94 2.34 8.91 -10.65
CA SER A 94 3.16 9.00 -11.87
C SER A 94 4.60 8.60 -11.57
N TYR A 95 5.15 7.66 -12.35
CA TYR A 95 6.51 7.15 -12.27
C TYR A 95 7.10 6.92 -13.66
N ASP A 96 8.28 7.51 -13.92
CA ASP A 96 9.04 7.40 -15.18
C ASP A 96 8.19 7.62 -16.44
N GLY A 97 7.37 8.67 -16.44
CA GLY A 97 6.49 9.02 -17.56
C GLY A 97 5.29 8.08 -17.77
N SER A 98 4.99 7.21 -16.79
CA SER A 98 3.83 6.30 -16.79
C SER A 98 3.11 6.28 -15.45
N ASP A 99 1.95 5.63 -15.35
CA ASP A 99 1.27 5.41 -14.07
C ASP A 99 1.83 4.16 -13.37
N ALA A 100 1.87 4.19 -12.04
CA ALA A 100 2.28 3.08 -11.19
C ALA A 100 1.36 2.96 -9.96
N VAL A 101 1.17 1.72 -9.51
CA VAL A 101 0.64 1.47 -8.16
C VAL A 101 1.82 1.55 -7.20
N GLN A 102 1.78 2.50 -6.27
CA GLN A 102 2.70 2.58 -5.14
C GLN A 102 2.07 1.87 -3.96
N VAL A 103 2.82 0.98 -3.32
CA VAL A 103 2.47 0.35 -2.05
C VAL A 103 3.59 0.65 -1.05
N GLU A 104 3.31 1.54 -0.10
CA GLU A 104 4.19 1.79 1.05
C GLU A 104 3.73 0.89 2.20
N SER A 105 4.55 -0.06 2.62
CA SER A 105 4.23 -1.03 3.66
C SER A 105 5.18 -0.90 4.84
N GLU A 106 4.64 -1.00 6.05
CA GLU A 106 5.42 -0.98 7.27
C GLU A 106 4.93 -2.02 8.27
N HIS A 107 5.85 -2.49 9.11
CA HIS A 107 5.60 -3.44 10.18
C HIS A 107 5.99 -2.84 11.52
N SER A 108 5.28 -3.22 12.57
CA SER A 108 5.53 -2.84 13.98
C SER A 108 6.95 -3.19 14.50
N GLU A 109 7.68 -4.06 13.81
CA GLU A 109 9.10 -4.38 14.10
C GLU A 109 10.08 -3.33 13.53
N GLY A 110 9.59 -2.37 12.76
CA GLY A 110 10.35 -1.22 12.27
C GLY A 110 10.74 -1.28 10.78
N GLN A 111 10.37 -2.33 10.06
CA GLN A 111 10.56 -2.39 8.61
C GLN A 111 9.57 -1.45 7.91
N ALA A 112 10.07 -0.66 6.96
CA ALA A 112 9.27 0.17 6.08
C ALA A 112 9.83 0.09 4.66
N ILE A 113 8.99 -0.38 3.73
CA ILE A 113 9.34 -0.63 2.34
C ILE A 113 8.36 0.07 1.41
N VAL A 114 8.82 0.35 0.19
CA VAL A 114 7.96 0.80 -0.91
C VAL A 114 8.13 -0.14 -2.09
N LEU A 115 7.01 -0.56 -2.67
CA LEU A 115 6.94 -1.25 -3.95
C LEU A 115 6.22 -0.34 -4.95
N LEU A 116 6.89 -0.03 -6.05
CA LEU A 116 6.31 0.62 -7.22
C LEU A 116 6.05 -0.45 -8.28
N ALA A 117 4.80 -0.54 -8.71
CA ALA A 117 4.34 -1.41 -9.78
C ALA A 117 3.83 -0.57 -10.95
N PRO A 118 4.72 -0.15 -11.88
CA PRO A 118 4.31 0.48 -13.13
C PRO A 118 3.30 -0.40 -13.86
N PHE A 119 2.28 0.19 -14.48
CA PHE A 119 1.28 -0.59 -15.19
C PHE A 119 0.92 -0.04 -16.56
N ARG A 120 0.43 -0.92 -17.43
CA ARG A 120 -0.15 -0.56 -18.72
C ARG A 120 -1.58 -1.05 -18.82
N ARG A 121 -2.40 -0.24 -19.48
CA ARG A 121 -3.78 -0.58 -19.83
C ARG A 121 -3.83 -1.11 -21.25
N THR A 122 -4.43 -2.27 -21.42
CA THR A 122 -4.68 -2.80 -22.76
C THR A 122 -5.90 -2.08 -23.35
N ARG A 123 -5.75 -1.43 -24.52
CA ARG A 123 -6.81 -0.57 -25.12
C ARG A 123 -8.16 -1.27 -25.34
N PHE A 124 -8.18 -2.60 -25.45
CA PHE A 124 -9.38 -3.37 -25.81
C PHE A 124 -10.01 -4.19 -24.67
N SER A 125 -9.27 -4.50 -23.60
CA SER A 125 -9.75 -5.46 -22.57
C SER A 125 -9.83 -4.89 -21.16
N ARG A 126 -9.56 -3.58 -20.97
CA ARG A 126 -9.37 -2.91 -19.65
C ARG A 126 -8.36 -3.61 -18.74
N ARG A 127 -7.67 -4.66 -19.20
CA ARG A 127 -6.73 -5.46 -18.42
C ARG A 127 -5.53 -4.61 -18.03
N ILE A 128 -5.23 -4.65 -16.73
CA ILE A 128 -4.02 -4.11 -16.12
C ILE A 128 -2.93 -5.16 -16.20
N THR A 129 -1.75 -4.76 -16.68
CA THR A 129 -0.55 -5.58 -16.64
C THR A 129 0.53 -4.77 -15.96
N PHE A 130 1.03 -5.29 -14.85
CA PHE A 130 2.17 -4.71 -14.16
C PHE A 130 3.47 -5.00 -14.92
N GLY A 131 4.36 -4.01 -14.94
CA GLY A 131 5.72 -4.14 -15.43
C GLY A 131 6.66 -4.68 -14.35
N GLU A 132 7.94 -4.40 -14.51
CA GLU A 132 8.96 -4.73 -13.52
C GLU A 132 8.75 -3.91 -12.24
N PHE A 133 8.76 -4.59 -11.09
CA PHE A 133 8.61 -3.96 -9.80
C PHE A 133 9.91 -3.27 -9.37
N VAL A 134 9.77 -2.08 -8.82
CA VAL A 134 10.87 -1.35 -8.17
C VAL A 134 10.62 -1.37 -6.67
N VAL A 135 11.60 -1.85 -5.92
CA VAL A 135 11.51 -1.98 -4.45
C VAL A 135 12.54 -1.10 -3.78
N GLY A 136 12.15 -0.41 -2.73
CA GLY A 136 13.02 0.45 -1.92
C GLY A 136 12.60 0.48 -0.45
N THR A 137 13.34 1.27 0.33
CA THR A 137 12.97 1.64 1.71
C THR A 137 12.03 2.84 1.70
N SER A 138 11.15 2.94 2.68
CA SER A 138 10.29 4.11 2.92
C SER A 138 10.42 4.60 4.36
N ASP A 139 9.89 5.79 4.63
CA ASP A 139 9.74 6.30 6.00
C ASP A 139 8.43 5.77 6.61
N PRO A 140 8.45 5.21 7.84
CA PRO A 140 7.24 4.72 8.49
C PRO A 140 6.29 5.88 8.80
N ARG A 141 4.99 5.66 8.60
CA ARG A 141 3.93 6.63 8.92
C ARG A 141 3.20 6.25 10.20
N VAL A 142 3.04 4.96 10.48
CA VAL A 142 2.30 4.41 11.63
C VAL A 142 3.23 4.26 12.83
N TRP A 143 4.36 3.58 12.65
CA TRP A 143 5.33 3.30 13.72
C TRP A 143 6.54 4.24 13.64
N THR A 144 6.27 5.53 13.81
CA THR A 144 7.33 6.56 13.87
C THR A 144 8.15 6.43 15.17
N ALA A 145 9.47 6.60 15.08
CA ALA A 145 10.31 6.75 16.26
C ALA A 145 9.91 8.05 16.98
N GLY A 146 9.52 7.94 18.26
CA GLY A 146 9.22 9.08 19.12
C GLY A 146 10.43 9.85 19.59
#